data_AF-A0A949F8Y9-F1
#
_entry.id   AF-A0A949F8Y9-F1
#
_cell.length_a   1.000
_cell.length_b   1.000
_cell.length_c   1.000
_cell.angle_alpha   90.00
_cell.angle_beta   90.00
_cell.angle_gamma   90.00
#
_symmetry.space_group_name_H-M   'P 1'
#
loop_
_entity.id
_entity.type
_entity.pdbx_description
1 polymer ?
#
loop_
_entity_poly.entity_id
_entity_poly.type
_entity_poly.pdbx_seq_one_letter_code
_entity_poly.pdbx_strand_id
1 'polypeptide(L)' 'MITIEYLILWGTLALVNAGLAQSKNRSGLNWFLLSVVLGPVATFLLVVFCDHYGTRLIDDPPLRQVKRDGTGDA' A
#
# COMPACT_ATOMS: atom_id res chain seq x y z
N MET A 1 8.41 28.00 -19.22
CA MET A 1 8.79 26.92 -20.17
C MET A 1 8.84 25.64 -19.38
N ILE A 2 7.95 24.67 -19.65
CA ILE A 2 8.02 23.35 -19.00
C ILE A 2 9.21 22.62 -19.62
N THR A 3 10.12 22.10 -18.79
CA THR A 3 11.31 21.37 -19.25
C THR A 3 11.01 19.87 -19.37
N ILE A 4 11.77 19.17 -20.21
CA ILE A 4 11.65 17.71 -20.36
C ILE A 4 11.99 16.99 -19.04
N GLU A 5 12.93 17.52 -18.25
CA GLU A 5 13.26 17.01 -16.91
C GLU A 5 12.05 17.02 -15.99
N TYR A 6 11.23 18.08 -16.04
CA TYR A 6 10.01 18.17 -15.24
C TYR A 6 8.98 17.10 -15.64
N LEU A 7 8.83 16.82 -16.95
CA LEU A 7 7.96 15.74 -17.43
C LEU A 7 8.47 14.35 -17.03
N ILE A 8 9.79 14.13 -17.06
CA ILE A 8 10.41 12.87 -16.60
C ILE A 8 10.18 12.69 -15.09
N LEU A 9 10.47 13.71 -14.29
CA LEU A 9 10.29 13.64 -12.83
C LEU A 9 8.83 13.40 -12.45
N TRP A 10 7.88 14.01 -13.17
CA TRP A 10 6.45 13.77 -12.95
C TRP A 10 6.03 12.36 -13.40
N GLY A 11 6.46 11.91 -14.58
CA GLY A 11 6.15 10.58 -15.09
C GLY A 11 6.74 9.46 -14.24
N THR A 12 7.99 9.61 -13.80
CA THR A 12 8.65 8.69 -12.87
C THR A 12 7.92 8.64 -11.53
N LEU A 13 7.52 9.78 -10.97
CA LEU A 13 6.73 9.83 -9.73
C LEU A 13 5.39 9.08 -9.89
N ALA A 14 4.70 9.28 -11.02
CA ALA A 14 3.45 8.57 -11.30
C ALA A 14 3.64 7.05 -11.42
N LEU A 15 4.74 6.60 -12.03
CA LEU A 15 5.07 5.18 -12.14
C LEU A 15 5.37 4.55 -10.78
N VAL A 16 6.13 5.25 -9.92
CA VAL A 16 6.42 4.80 -8.55
C VAL A 16 5.14 4.67 -7.72
N ASN A 17 4.25 5.67 -7.78
CA ASN A 17 2.95 5.62 -7.10
C ASN A 17 2.08 4.43 -7.58
N ALA A 18 2.12 4.12 -8.88
CA ALA A 18 1.42 2.98 -9.44
C ALA A 18 1.94 1.65 -8.89
N GLY A 19 3.27 1.49 -8.80
CA GLY A 19 3.90 0.31 -8.22
C GLY A 19 3.62 0.15 -6.72
N LEU A 20 3.63 1.25 -5.96
CA LEU A 20 3.26 1.26 -4.53
C LEU A 20 1.79 0.88 -4.30
N ALA A 21 0.87 1.31 -5.17
CA ALA A 21 -0.51 0.85 -5.11
C ALA A 21 -0.64 -0.64 -5.42
N GLN A 22 0.10 -1.13 -6.43
CA GLN A 22 0.09 -2.54 -6.82
C GLN A 22 0.62 -3.45 -5.72
N SER A 23 1.68 -3.05 -5.00
CA SER A 23 2.23 -3.83 -3.88
C SER A 23 1.27 -3.96 -2.70
N LYS A 24 0.29 -3.05 -2.58
CA LYS A 24 -0.81 -3.08 -1.62
C LYS A 24 -2.10 -3.70 -2.16
N ASN A 25 -2.03 -4.49 -3.25
CA ASN A 25 -3.19 -5.16 -3.87
C ASN A 25 -4.27 -4.17 -4.37
N ARG A 26 -3.88 -2.98 -4.82
CA ARG A 26 -4.78 -1.98 -5.42
C ARG A 26 -4.48 -1.82 -6.91
N SER A 27 -5.42 -1.24 -7.65
CA SER A 27 -5.26 -0.97 -9.09
C SER A 27 -4.14 0.05 -9.33
N GLY A 28 -2.94 -0.43 -9.66
CA GLY A 28 -1.80 0.41 -9.98
C GLY A 28 -2.07 1.36 -11.16
N LEU A 29 -2.87 0.93 -12.15
CA LEU A 29 -3.22 1.76 -13.29
C LEU A 29 -4.13 2.95 -12.91
N ASN A 30 -5.10 2.74 -12.02
CA ASN A 30 -5.92 3.84 -11.52
C ASN A 30 -5.06 4.87 -10.78
N TRP A 31 -4.12 4.42 -9.96
CA TRP A 31 -3.21 5.28 -9.21
C TRP A 31 -2.14 5.95 -10.08
N PHE A 32 -1.74 5.30 -11.18
CA PHE A 32 -0.90 5.89 -12.21
C PHE A 32 -1.60 7.09 -12.86
N LEU A 33 -2.80 6.88 -13.41
CA LEU A 33 -3.58 7.94 -14.07
C LEU A 33 -3.91 9.08 -13.10
N LEU A 34 -4.24 8.74 -11.85
CA LEU A 34 -4.44 9.72 -10.78
C LEU A 34 -3.17 10.56 -10.55
N SER A 35 -2.00 9.94 -10.54
CA SER A 35 -0.71 10.62 -10.32
C SER A 35 -0.23 11.43 -11.51
N VAL A 36 -0.57 11.05 -12.74
CA VAL A 36 -0.30 11.86 -13.93
C VAL A 36 -1.08 13.18 -13.88
N VAL A 37 -2.31 13.18 -13.36
CA VAL A 37 -3.16 14.38 -13.27
C VAL A 37 -2.89 15.21 -12.00
N LEU A 38 -2.77 14.56 -10.84
CA LEU A 38 -2.65 15.23 -9.53
C LEU A 38 -1.19 15.37 -9.05
N GLY A 39 -0.24 14.69 -9.68
CA GLY A 39 1.17 14.75 -9.31
C GLY A 39 1.45 14.30 -7.87
N PRO A 40 2.27 15.02 -7.11
CA PRO A 40 2.61 14.69 -5.71
C PRO A 40 1.40 14.57 -4.78
N VAL A 41 0.30 15.24 -5.10
CA VAL A 41 -0.94 15.18 -4.32
C VAL A 41 -1.55 13.76 -4.37
N ALA A 42 -1.38 13.04 -5.48
CA ALA A 42 -1.81 11.64 -5.56
C ALA A 42 -1.00 10.74 -4.60
N THR A 43 0.29 11.02 -4.39
CA THR A 43 1.11 10.30 -3.40
C THR A 43 0.58 10.55 -1.99
N PHE A 44 0.23 11.80 -1.66
CA PHE A 44 -0.31 12.15 -0.35
C PHE A 44 -1.63 11.43 -0.09
N LEU A 45 -2.53 11.40 -1.09
CA LEU A 45 -3.79 10.65 -1.02
C LEU A 45 -3.56 9.14 -0.90
N LEU A 46 -2.57 8.59 -1.62
CA LEU A 46 -2.20 7.18 -1.53
C LEU A 46 -1.70 6.81 -0.13
N VAL A 47 -0.83 7.62 0.47
CA VAL A 47 -0.29 7.34 1.80
C VAL A 47 -1.35 7.49 2.89
N VAL A 48 -2.17 8.55 2.84
CA VAL A 48 -3.14 8.85 3.90
C VAL A 48 -4.36 7.92 3.85
N PHE A 49 -4.85 7.56 2.66
CA PHE A 49 -6.11 6.81 2.53
C PHE A 49 -5.94 5.34 2.16
N CYS A 50 -4.76 4.91 1.70
CA CYS A 50 -4.58 3.53 1.25
C CYS A 50 -4.12 2.56 2.35
N ASP A 51 -3.75 3.06 3.54
CA ASP A 51 -3.46 2.21 4.71
C ASP A 51 -4.57 2.29 5.75
N HIS A 52 -5.38 1.22 5.84
CA HIS A 52 -6.23 1.04 7.02
C HIS A 52 -6.35 -0.37 7.59
N TYR A 53 -5.52 -1.35 7.19
CA TYR A 53 -5.64 -2.70 7.75
C TYR A 53 -4.31 -3.48 7.85
N GLY A 54 -3.16 -2.80 7.97
CA GLY A 54 -1.85 -3.44 7.92
C GLY A 54 -1.33 -4.09 9.22
N THR A 55 -1.95 -3.84 10.37
CA THR A 55 -1.41 -4.32 11.66
C THR A 55 -2.02 -5.64 12.13
N ARG A 56 -3.21 -6.02 11.67
CA ARG A 56 -3.88 -7.22 12.20
C ARG A 56 -3.33 -8.56 11.71
N LEU A 57 -2.61 -8.61 10.59
CA LEU A 57 -2.04 -9.86 10.04
C LEU A 57 -0.53 -10.03 10.36
N ILE A 58 0.10 -9.01 10.93
CA ILE A 58 1.52 -8.99 11.33
C ILE A 58 1.65 -9.11 12.86
N ASP A 59 0.66 -8.62 13.60
CA ASP A 59 0.61 -8.72 15.07
C ASP A 59 -0.08 -9.99 15.58
N ASP A 60 -0.56 -10.88 14.70
CA ASP A 60 -1.06 -12.17 15.14
C ASP A 60 0.11 -12.95 15.77
N PRO A 61 0.17 -13.12 17.11
CA PRO A 61 1.14 -14.01 17.69
C PRO A 61 0.93 -15.39 17.03
N PRO A 62 2.00 -16.17 16.75
CA PRO A 62 1.83 -17.52 16.24
C PRO A 62 0.82 -18.20 17.15
N LEU A 63 -0.27 -18.74 16.59
CA LEU A 63 -1.41 -19.31 17.33
C LEU A 63 -0.91 -20.33 18.37
N ARG A 64 -0.48 -19.83 19.51
CA ARG A 64 -0.19 -20.54 20.75
C ARG A 64 -1.42 -20.41 21.61
N GLN A 65 -2.54 -20.79 21.02
CA GLN A 65 -3.80 -21.07 21.69
C GLN A 65 -4.39 -22.20 20.85
N VAL A 66 -3.79 -23.38 20.83
CA VAL A 66 -4.27 -24.51 21.63
C VAL A 66 -3.07 -25.33 22.12
N LYS A 67 -2.45 -24.90 23.22
CA LYS A 67 -1.73 -25.83 24.08
C LYS A 67 -2.71 -26.38 25.10
N ARG A 68 -3.10 -27.63 24.86
CA ARG A 68 -3.43 -28.67 25.86
C ARG A 68 -4.27 -28.17 27.04
N ASP A 69 -5.58 -28.14 26.88
CA ASP A 69 -6.42 -28.73 27.93
C ASP A 69 -6.21 -30.25 27.85
N GLY A 70 -5.27 -30.74 28.66
CA GLY A 70 -5.35 -32.12 29.09
C GLY A 70 -6.62 -32.24 29.91
N THR A 71 -7.74 -32.54 29.25
CA THR A 71 -8.86 -33.25 29.86
C THR A 71 -8.36 -34.67 30.15
N GLY A 72 -7.61 -34.75 31.25
CA GLY A 72 -7.59 -35.93 32.10
C GLY A 72 -8.84 -35.84 32.94
N ASP A 73 -9.97 -36.21 32.35
CA ASP A 73 -11.20 -36.41 33.09
C ASP A 73 -11.29 -37.91 33.32
N ALA A 74 -11.11 -38.25 34.60
CA ALA A 74 -11.06 -39.57 35.20
C ALA A 74 -12.34 -40.40 34.98
#